data_AF-K6DRF6-F1
#
_entry.id   AF-K6DRF6-F1
#
_cell.length_a   1.000
_cell.length_b   1.000
_cell.length_c   1.000
_cell.angle_alpha   90.00
_cell.angle_beta   90.00
_cell.angle_gamma   90.00
#
_symmetry.space_group_name_H-M   'P 1'
#
loop_
_entity.id
_entity.type
_entity.pdbx_description
1 polymer ?
#
loop_
_entity_poly.entity_id
_entity_poly.type
_entity_poly.pdbx_seq_one_letter_code
_entity_poly.pdbx_strand_id
1 'polypeptide(L)'
;MSFSQTEGDSKLRFSEEKKEITGFKKATNDERRTVDLMLFYVEQGVEFTSTFGYINERFYSSMVNMFDQVAIACDRDEELFRDFSSRIKKVLEDADGIGWGFDEALVESFYTINWVDVEEDE
;
A
#
# COMPACT_ATOMS: atom_id res chain seq x y z
N MET A 1 12.12 26.77 16.83
CA MET A 1 10.97 25.86 17.07
C MET A 1 11.46 24.46 16.79
N SER A 2 11.36 23.56 17.77
CA SER A 2 11.98 22.23 17.72
C SER A 2 11.07 21.25 16.99
N PHE A 3 11.47 20.84 15.79
CA PHE A 3 10.85 19.75 15.04
C PHE A 3 11.41 18.42 15.58
N SER A 4 10.76 17.82 16.58
CA SER A 4 11.17 16.51 17.08
C SER A 4 10.04 15.64 17.63
N GLN A 5 8.77 16.10 17.56
CA GLN A 5 7.62 15.31 18.05
C GLN A 5 6.88 14.57 16.93
N THR A 6 6.95 15.01 15.67
CA THR A 6 6.11 14.47 14.59
C THR A 6 6.53 13.09 14.10
N GLU A 7 7.82 12.79 13.96
CA GLU A 7 8.28 11.50 13.42
C GLU A 7 7.99 10.32 14.35
N GLY A 8 8.15 10.53 15.66
CA GLY A 8 7.88 9.51 16.68
C GLY A 8 6.40 9.14 16.75
N ASP A 9 5.52 10.15 16.76
CA ASP A 9 4.07 9.96 16.81
C ASP A 9 3.52 9.31 15.52
N SER A 10 4.01 9.73 14.35
CA SER A 10 3.61 9.12 13.07
C SER A 10 4.00 7.64 12.99
N LYS A 11 5.22 7.29 13.42
CA LYS A 11 5.69 5.89 13.42
C LYS A 11 4.87 5.00 14.35
N LEU A 12 4.44 5.53 15.50
CA LEU A 12 3.57 4.83 16.43
C LEU A 12 2.19 4.58 15.79
N ARG A 13 1.59 5.61 15.16
CA ARG A 13 0.31 5.48 14.46
C ARG A 13 0.31 4.42 13.36
N PHE A 14 1.28 4.44 12.43
CA PHE A 14 1.35 3.41 11.37
C PHE A 14 1.48 1.99 11.95
N SER A 15 2.20 1.84 13.07
CA SER A 15 2.34 0.54 13.73
C SER A 15 1.05 0.07 14.41
N GLU A 16 0.22 1.00 14.89
CA GLU A 16 -1.09 0.74 15.47
C GLU A 16 -2.12 0.42 14.38
N GLU A 17 -2.17 1.20 13.31
CA GLU A 17 -3.02 0.99 12.14
C GLU A 17 -2.79 -0.41 11.53
N LYS A 18 -1.53 -0.84 11.38
CA LYS A 18 -1.20 -2.19 10.90
C LYS A 18 -1.76 -3.30 11.80
N LYS A 19 -1.77 -3.09 13.13
CA LYS A 19 -2.36 -4.05 14.08
C LYS A 19 -3.87 -4.07 13.98
N GLU A 20 -4.50 -2.91 13.78
CA GLU A 20 -5.95 -2.81 13.61
C GLU A 20 -6.42 -3.51 12.33
N ILE A 21 -5.71 -3.35 11.21
CA ILE A 21 -6.01 -4.08 9.96
C ILE A 21 -5.95 -5.59 10.19
N THR A 22 -4.90 -6.05 10.89
CA THR A 22 -4.75 -7.48 11.22
C THR A 22 -5.85 -7.98 12.16
N GLY A 23 -6.29 -7.15 13.11
CA GLY A 23 -7.40 -7.44 14.01
C GLY A 23 -8.74 -7.49 13.28
N PHE A 24 -8.98 -6.54 12.37
CA PHE A 24 -10.18 -6.45 11.56
C PHE A 24 -10.35 -7.67 10.66
N LYS A 25 -9.28 -8.10 9.97
CA LYS A 25 -9.27 -9.32 9.14
C LYS A 25 -9.72 -10.54 9.95
N LYS A 26 -9.17 -10.70 11.16
CA LYS A 26 -9.50 -11.82 12.06
C LYS A 26 -10.93 -11.78 12.59
N ALA A 27 -11.49 -10.59 12.78
CA ALA A 27 -12.80 -10.40 13.37
C ALA A 27 -13.96 -10.51 12.37
N THR A 28 -13.75 -10.06 11.12
CA THR A 28 -14.84 -9.91 10.14
C THR A 28 -14.86 -10.99 9.07
N ASN A 29 -13.72 -11.59 8.75
CA ASN A 29 -13.55 -12.47 7.59
C ASN A 29 -14.06 -11.84 6.27
N ASP A 30 -14.09 -10.50 6.20
CA ASP A 30 -14.47 -9.73 5.01
C ASP A 30 -13.20 -9.37 4.24
N GLU A 31 -12.90 -10.17 3.22
CA GLU A 31 -11.68 -10.03 2.42
C GLU A 31 -11.65 -8.70 1.67
N ARG A 32 -12.76 -8.29 1.07
CA ARG A 32 -12.86 -7.03 0.31
C ARG A 32 -12.57 -5.81 1.17
N ARG A 33 -13.19 -5.71 2.35
CA ARG A 33 -12.91 -4.59 3.28
C ARG A 33 -11.50 -4.65 3.85
N THR A 34 -10.97 -5.86 4.04
CA THR A 34 -9.58 -6.01 4.48
C THR A 34 -8.62 -5.45 3.44
N VAL A 35 -8.82 -5.79 2.16
CA VAL A 35 -7.99 -5.28 1.06
C VAL A 35 -8.14 -3.78 0.88
N ASP A 36 -9.36 -3.25 1.01
CA ASP A 36 -9.62 -1.81 1.00
C ASP A 36 -8.78 -1.06 2.05
N LEU A 37 -8.76 -1.56 3.29
CA LEU A 37 -7.96 -0.99 4.37
C LEU A 37 -6.45 -1.15 4.15
N MET A 38 -6.01 -2.28 3.60
CA MET A 38 -4.60 -2.50 3.26
C MET A 38 -4.13 -1.53 2.17
N LEU A 39 -4.95 -1.32 1.14
CA LEU A 39 -4.64 -0.37 0.07
C LEU A 39 -4.65 1.06 0.58
N PHE A 40 -5.63 1.44 1.40
CA PHE A 40 -5.67 2.75 2.04
C PHE A 40 -4.43 3.04 2.89
N TYR A 41 -3.94 2.04 3.64
CA TYR A 41 -2.69 2.17 4.40
C TYR A 41 -1.48 2.48 3.51
N VAL A 42 -1.40 1.85 2.32
CA VAL A 42 -0.32 2.12 1.36
C VAL A 42 -0.46 3.51 0.74
N GLU A 43 -1.67 3.92 0.34
CA GLU A 43 -1.97 5.27 -0.17
C GLU A 43 -1.47 6.35 0.81
N GLN A 44 -1.80 6.20 2.09
CA GLN A 44 -1.34 7.13 3.13
C GLN A 44 0.18 7.10 3.33
N GLY A 45 0.82 5.94 3.15
CA GLY A 45 2.27 5.82 3.22
C GLY A 45 3.01 6.53 2.09
N VAL A 46 2.48 6.45 0.87
CA VAL A 46 3.00 7.16 -0.30
C VAL A 46 2.82 8.67 -0.14
N GLU A 47 1.62 9.13 0.21
CA GLU A 47 1.33 10.55 0.47
C GLU A 47 2.21 11.13 1.58
N PHE A 48 2.43 10.35 2.64
CA PHE A 48 3.32 10.73 3.74
C PHE A 48 4.76 10.92 3.26
N THR A 49 5.26 10.03 2.40
CA THR A 49 6.61 10.15 1.84
C THR A 49 6.75 11.38 0.95
N SER A 50 5.75 11.66 0.10
CA SER A 50 5.74 12.85 -0.76
C SER A 50 5.74 14.15 0.05
N THR A 51 5.18 14.12 1.27
CA THR A 51 5.13 15.30 2.16
C THR A 51 6.39 15.48 2.99
N PHE A 52 6.97 14.41 3.54
CA PHE A 52 8.04 14.47 4.54
C PHE A 52 9.40 14.01 4.02
N GLY A 53 9.47 13.48 2.79
CA GLY A 53 10.69 12.95 2.19
C GLY A 53 11.09 11.59 2.77
N TYR A 54 12.40 11.32 2.80
CA TYR A 54 12.92 10.04 3.29
C TYR A 54 12.56 9.81 4.76
N ILE A 55 11.93 8.66 5.05
CA ILE A 55 11.51 8.29 6.41
C ILE A 55 12.48 7.29 7.05
N ASN A 56 12.51 6.06 6.53
CA ASN A 56 13.52 5.02 6.81
C ASN A 56 13.17 3.74 6.04
N GLU A 57 14.14 2.86 5.84
CA GLU A 57 13.98 1.57 5.16
C GLU A 57 12.82 0.73 5.73
N ARG A 58 12.69 0.63 7.06
CA ARG A 58 11.64 -0.17 7.69
C ARG A 58 10.23 0.31 7.35
N PHE A 59 10.05 1.61 7.15
CA PHE A 59 8.78 2.19 6.71
C PHE A 59 8.46 1.72 5.29
N TYR A 60 9.39 1.89 4.35
CA TYR A 60 9.21 1.46 2.96
C TYR A 60 8.98 -0.04 2.85
N SER A 61 9.77 -0.87 3.55
CA SER A 61 9.54 -2.31 3.60
C SER A 61 8.14 -2.65 4.12
N SER A 62 7.60 -1.88 5.08
CA SER A 62 6.24 -2.13 5.55
C SER A 62 5.16 -1.76 4.54
N MET A 63 5.40 -0.77 3.68
CA MET A 63 4.48 -0.39 2.60
C MET A 63 4.47 -1.46 1.51
N VAL A 64 5.66 -1.87 1.04
CA VAL A 64 5.81 -2.95 0.05
C VAL A 64 5.13 -4.23 0.55
N ASN A 65 5.46 -4.70 1.76
CA ASN A 65 4.84 -5.90 2.33
C ASN A 65 3.30 -5.82 2.48
N MET A 66 2.74 -4.61 2.59
CA MET A 66 1.29 -4.43 2.63
C MET A 66 0.70 -4.48 1.21
N PHE A 67 1.36 -3.80 0.28
CA PHE A 67 1.00 -3.82 -1.13
C PHE A 67 1.09 -5.22 -1.74
N ASP A 68 2.08 -6.03 -1.36
CA ASP A 68 2.18 -7.45 -1.76
C ASP A 68 0.94 -8.24 -1.37
N GLN A 69 0.36 -7.97 -0.19
CA GLN A 69 -0.86 -8.63 0.25
C GLN A 69 -2.08 -8.17 -0.54
N VAL A 70 -2.11 -6.90 -0.96
CA VAL A 70 -3.13 -6.38 -1.88
C VAL A 70 -3.01 -7.08 -3.23
N ALA A 71 -1.80 -7.17 -3.79
CA ALA A 71 -1.55 -7.84 -5.06
C ALA A 71 -1.95 -9.33 -5.01
N ILE A 72 -1.55 -10.07 -3.97
CA ILE A 72 -1.93 -11.48 -3.78
C ILE A 72 -3.46 -11.65 -3.70
N ALA A 73 -4.17 -10.71 -3.08
CA ALA A 73 -5.63 -10.79 -2.99
C ALA A 73 -6.28 -10.51 -4.35
N CYS A 74 -5.79 -9.49 -5.06
CA CYS A 74 -6.27 -9.13 -6.40
C CYS A 74 -5.98 -10.21 -7.45
N ASP A 75 -4.84 -10.89 -7.36
CA ASP A 75 -4.51 -12.02 -8.24
C ASP A 75 -5.52 -13.17 -8.13
N ARG A 76 -6.12 -13.36 -6.95
CA ARG A 76 -7.08 -14.45 -6.70
C ARG A 76 -8.50 -14.12 -7.12
N ASP A 77 -8.83 -12.85 -7.34
CA ASP A 77 -10.18 -12.37 -7.57
C ASP A 77 -10.16 -11.19 -8.56
N GLU A 78 -10.53 -11.46 -9.81
CA GLU A 78 -10.57 -10.48 -10.89
C GLU A 78 -11.56 -9.33 -10.61
N GLU A 79 -12.71 -9.59 -9.98
CA GLU A 79 -13.66 -8.53 -9.62
C GLU A 79 -13.07 -7.62 -8.55
N LEU A 80 -12.35 -8.20 -7.59
CA LEU A 80 -11.63 -7.44 -6.57
C LEU A 80 -10.53 -6.56 -7.20
N PHE A 81 -9.76 -7.12 -8.15
CA PHE A 81 -8.78 -6.34 -8.89
C PHE A 81 -9.43 -5.20 -9.66
N ARG A 82 -10.50 -5.47 -10.43
CA ARG A 82 -11.21 -4.44 -11.20
C ARG A 82 -11.73 -3.31 -10.31
N ASP A 83 -12.23 -3.65 -9.13
CA ASP A 83 -12.75 -2.66 -8.18
C ASP A 83 -11.66 -1.76 -7.57
N PHE A 84 -10.41 -2.24 -7.50
CA PHE A 84 -9.28 -1.51 -6.92
C PHE A 84 -8.21 -1.07 -7.92
N SER A 85 -8.29 -1.46 -9.21
CA SER A 85 -7.24 -1.28 -10.21
C SER A 85 -6.87 0.19 -10.38
N SER A 86 -7.87 1.07 -10.42
CA SER A 86 -7.67 2.52 -10.51
C SER A 86 -6.86 3.10 -9.34
N ARG A 87 -7.13 2.63 -8.11
CA ARG A 87 -6.40 3.07 -6.91
C ARG A 87 -5.00 2.49 -6.85
N ILE A 88 -4.84 1.23 -7.24
CA ILE A 88 -3.53 0.56 -7.35
C ILE A 88 -2.63 1.31 -8.34
N LYS A 89 -3.13 1.60 -9.55
CA LYS A 89 -2.39 2.36 -10.57
C LYS A 89 -1.99 3.75 -10.04
N LYS A 90 -2.90 4.44 -9.36
CA LYS A 90 -2.61 5.73 -8.73
C LYS A 90 -1.49 5.65 -7.68
N VAL A 91 -1.47 4.60 -6.85
CA VAL A 91 -0.38 4.38 -5.88
C VAL A 91 0.98 4.25 -6.58
N LEU A 92 1.03 3.55 -7.72
CA LEU A 92 2.26 3.41 -8.51
C LEU A 92 2.69 4.76 -9.10
N GLU A 93 1.76 5.52 -9.66
CA GLU A 93 2.01 6.86 -10.20
C GLU A 93 2.50 7.83 -9.11
N ASP A 94 1.86 7.83 -7.94
CA ASP A 94 2.22 8.72 -6.83
C ASP A 94 3.56 8.31 -6.17
N ALA A 95 3.95 7.04 -6.31
CA ALA A 95 5.22 6.53 -5.79
C ALA A 95 6.39 6.73 -6.76
N ASP A 96 6.13 6.93 -8.05
CA ASP A 96 7.14 7.07 -9.11
C ASP A 96 8.17 8.15 -8.74
N GLY A 97 9.44 7.78 -8.76
CA GLY A 97 10.54 8.69 -8.47
C GLY A 97 10.76 9.01 -6.98
N ILE A 98 10.05 8.36 -6.03
CA ILE A 98 10.45 8.36 -4.61
C ILE A 98 11.87 7.75 -4.46
N GLY A 99 12.18 6.74 -5.29
CA GLY A 99 13.49 6.11 -5.39
C GLY A 99 13.77 5.07 -4.30
N TRP A 100 15.05 4.68 -4.18
CA TRP A 100 15.53 3.65 -3.26
C TRP A 100 15.01 2.23 -3.54
N GLY A 101 14.57 1.95 -4.77
CA GLY A 101 13.96 0.65 -5.08
C GLY A 101 12.50 0.56 -4.63
N PHE A 102 11.91 1.63 -4.08
CA PHE A 102 10.58 1.57 -3.48
C PHE A 102 9.49 1.49 -4.54
N ASP A 103 9.51 2.41 -5.49
CA ASP A 103 8.64 2.43 -6.65
C ASP A 103 8.81 1.17 -7.49
N GLU A 104 10.06 0.74 -7.74
CA GLU A 104 10.31 -0.49 -8.47
C GLU A 104 9.73 -1.72 -7.74
N ALA A 105 9.83 -1.80 -6.42
CA ALA A 105 9.26 -2.90 -5.65
C ALA A 105 7.72 -2.92 -5.71
N LEU A 106 7.05 -1.76 -5.71
CA LEU A 106 5.60 -1.71 -5.88
C LEU A 106 5.19 -2.16 -7.29
N VAL A 107 5.93 -1.73 -8.31
CA VAL A 107 5.70 -2.14 -9.70
C VAL A 107 5.92 -3.65 -9.88
N GLU A 108 6.99 -4.21 -9.30
CA GLU A 108 7.24 -5.66 -9.31
C GLU A 108 6.05 -6.43 -8.73
N SER A 109 5.51 -6.00 -7.59
CA SER A 109 4.35 -6.63 -6.96
C SER A 109 3.08 -6.47 -7.79
N PHE A 110 2.88 -5.32 -8.45
CA PHE A 110 1.74 -5.11 -9.36
C PHE A 110 1.73 -6.12 -10.52
N TYR A 111 2.89 -6.35 -11.15
CA TYR A 111 3.01 -7.31 -12.26
C TYR A 111 2.90 -8.79 -11.84
N THR A 112 2.75 -9.10 -10.54
CA THR A 112 2.40 -10.46 -10.11
C THR A 112 0.92 -10.80 -10.31
N ILE A 113 0.07 -9.79 -10.55
CA ILE A 113 -1.37 -9.95 -10.74
C ILE A 113 -1.64 -10.38 -12.18
N ASN A 114 -2.27 -11.54 -12.38
CA ASN A 114 -2.51 -12.10 -13.72
C ASN A 114 -3.47 -11.29 -14.62
N TRP A 115 -4.17 -10.30 -14.07
CA TRP A 115 -5.22 -9.52 -14.76
C TRP A 115 -4.72 -8.20 -15.36
N VAL A 116 -3.45 -7.84 -15.13
CA VAL A 116 -2.89 -6.52 -15.49
C VAL A 116 -2.99 -6.24 -16.99
N ASP A 117 -2.70 -7.24 -17.83
CA ASP A 117 -2.68 -7.09 -19.29
C ASP A 117 -4.09 -6.99 -19.91
N VAL A 118 -5.14 -7.36 -19.16
CA VAL A 118 -6.53 -7.36 -19.67
C VAL A 118 -7.15 -5.95 -19.61
N GLU A 119 -6.61 -5.06 -18.77
CA GLU A 119 -7.14 -3.69 -18.56
C GLU A 119 -6.49 -2.62 -19.44
N GLU A 120 -5.45 -2.93 -20.22
CA GLU A 120 -4.88 -1.98 -21.20
C GLU A 120 -5.68 -1.95 -22.52
N ASP A 121 -6.60 -2.89 -22.73
CA ASP A 121 -7.35 -3.10 -23.98
C ASP A 121 -8.78 -2.48 -24.00
N GLU A 122 -9.19 -1.69 -22.99
CA GLU A 122 -10.49 -0.97 -22.97
C GLU A 122 -10.39 0.55 -23.20
#